data_AF-A0A1I3M6E2-F1
#
_entry.id   AF-A0A1I3M6E2-F1
#
_cell.length_a   1.000
_cell.length_b   1.000
_cell.length_c   1.000
_cell.angle_alpha   90.00
_cell.angle_beta   90.00
_cell.angle_gamma   90.00
#
_symmetry.space_group_name_H-M   'P 1'
#
loop_
_entity.id
_entity.type
_entity.pdbx_description
1 polymer ?
#
loop_
_entity_poly.entity_id
_entity_poly.type
_entity_poly.pdbx_seq_one_letter_code
_entity_poly.pdbx_strand_id
1 'polypeptide(L)'
;MTSKAEPLEGYTGIPQLGVASLAAGDERRLGFVFPADGGAEAIREAGVFYLWDGGFIGEAHVVGGGALQLSEAFEAAQTGRGCRVPNAGQLARLAEFAAPRGMVISNVEVFELGGEFELPRVDISIYGWGPEERDLPSAARAAIGKRRLAELMEDLAGETCQFVFLAWLDEA
;
A
#
# COMPACT_ATOMS: atom_id res chain seq x y z
N MET A 1 -18.38 9.45 -1.66
CA MET A 1 -18.15 10.04 -3.01
C MET A 1 -16.66 10.24 -3.20
N THR A 2 -16.11 9.84 -4.35
CA THR A 2 -14.65 9.87 -4.65
C THR A 2 -14.27 10.84 -5.79
N SER A 3 -15.24 11.32 -6.58
CA SER A 3 -15.01 12.26 -7.69
C SER A 3 -15.74 13.58 -7.50
N LYS A 4 -15.17 14.67 -8.06
CA LYS A 4 -15.83 15.99 -8.23
C LYS A 4 -16.30 16.25 -9.67
N ALA A 5 -16.02 15.34 -10.60
CA ALA A 5 -16.36 15.44 -12.02
C ALA A 5 -17.48 14.45 -12.38
N GLU A 6 -18.40 14.87 -13.26
CA GLU A 6 -19.53 14.06 -13.70
C GLU A 6 -19.11 12.93 -14.67
N PRO A 7 -19.69 11.72 -14.57
CA PRO A 7 -20.68 11.32 -13.57
C PRO A 7 -20.06 11.16 -12.18
N LEU A 8 -20.74 11.67 -11.15
CA LEU A 8 -20.31 11.46 -9.77
C LEU A 8 -20.26 9.96 -9.44
N GLU A 9 -19.08 9.46 -9.11
CA GLU A 9 -18.89 8.06 -8.71
C GLU A 9 -19.00 7.91 -7.19
N GLY A 10 -19.82 6.94 -6.77
CA GLY A 10 -20.13 6.70 -5.37
C GLY A 10 -20.23 5.21 -5.07
N TYR A 11 -19.86 4.86 -3.84
CA TYR A 11 -19.86 3.50 -3.34
C TYR A 11 -20.65 3.45 -2.03
N THR A 12 -21.38 2.36 -1.81
CA THR A 12 -22.03 2.09 -0.53
C THR A 12 -20.97 1.63 0.46
N GLY A 13 -20.69 2.44 1.48
CA GLY A 13 -19.78 2.10 2.57
C GLY A 13 -20.52 2.05 3.90
N ILE A 14 -20.29 1.00 4.68
CA ILE A 14 -20.86 0.83 6.02
C ILE A 14 -19.75 1.10 7.05
N PRO A 15 -19.81 2.22 7.81
CA PRO A 15 -18.85 2.49 8.86
C PRO A 15 -19.00 1.50 10.02
N GLN A 16 -17.88 0.98 10.50
CA GLN A 16 -17.82 0.08 11.64
C GLN A 16 -17.77 0.90 12.94
N LEU A 17 -18.95 1.37 13.37
CA LEU A 17 -19.11 2.25 14.55
C LEU A 17 -19.02 1.51 15.90
N GLY A 18 -19.11 0.18 15.89
CA GLY A 18 -19.21 -0.61 17.11
C GLY A 18 -20.48 -0.25 17.89
N VAL A 19 -20.34 0.02 19.19
CA VAL A 19 -21.47 0.36 20.10
C VAL A 19 -21.75 1.87 20.21
N ALA A 20 -20.89 2.73 19.65
CA ALA A 20 -20.96 4.17 19.85
C ALA A 20 -21.27 4.89 18.53
N SER A 21 -22.37 5.65 18.51
CA SER A 21 -22.70 6.54 17.39
C SER A 21 -21.63 7.62 17.16
N LEU A 22 -21.66 8.20 15.96
CA LEU A 22 -20.87 9.38 15.60
C LEU A 22 -21.74 10.63 15.77
N ALA A 23 -21.28 11.62 16.53
CA ALA A 23 -21.95 12.91 16.66
C ALA A 23 -21.37 13.95 15.69
N ALA A 24 -22.14 15.00 15.40
CA ALA A 24 -21.65 16.11 14.60
C ALA A 24 -20.48 16.80 15.31
N GLY A 25 -19.35 16.97 14.60
CA GLY A 25 -18.11 17.52 15.14
C GLY A 25 -17.18 16.48 15.78
N ASP A 26 -17.58 15.21 15.87
CA ASP A 26 -16.69 14.14 16.31
C ASP A 26 -15.59 13.86 15.28
N GLU A 27 -14.37 13.66 15.77
CA GLU A 27 -13.27 13.08 15.01
C GLU A 27 -12.97 11.67 15.53
N ARG A 28 -13.01 10.66 14.64
CA ARG A 28 -12.75 9.27 15.03
C ARG A 28 -12.16 8.45 13.87
N ARG A 29 -11.25 7.53 14.19
CA ARG A 29 -10.80 6.49 13.23
C ARG A 29 -11.80 5.34 13.21
N LEU A 30 -12.24 4.96 12.01
CA LEU A 30 -13.27 3.94 11.78
C LEU A 30 -12.83 2.96 10.69
N GLY A 31 -13.24 1.70 10.82
CA GLY A 31 -13.22 0.75 9.71
C GLY A 31 -14.42 0.98 8.77
N PHE A 32 -14.30 0.55 7.52
CA PHE A 32 -15.40 0.59 6.54
C PHE A 32 -15.53 -0.76 5.83
N VAL A 33 -16.76 -1.19 5.62
CA VAL A 33 -17.10 -2.35 4.79
C VAL A 33 -17.82 -1.86 3.54
N PHE A 34 -17.36 -2.31 2.38
CA PHE A 34 -17.96 -2.01 1.08
C PHE A 34 -18.64 -3.28 0.57
N PRO A 35 -19.98 -3.30 0.47
CA PRO A 35 -20.70 -4.49 0.00
C PRO A 35 -20.53 -4.75 -1.51
N ALA A 36 -20.20 -3.71 -2.27
CA ALA A 36 -19.91 -3.82 -3.70
C ALA A 36 -18.40 -3.81 -3.95
N ASP A 37 -17.97 -4.58 -4.95
CA ASP A 37 -16.58 -4.65 -5.38
C ASP A 37 -16.05 -3.27 -5.83
N GLY A 38 -14.73 -3.07 -5.71
CA GLY A 38 -14.05 -1.83 -6.12
C GLY A 38 -14.15 -0.65 -5.15
N GLY A 39 -15.15 -0.60 -4.26
CA GLY A 39 -15.35 0.58 -3.39
C GLY A 39 -14.23 0.83 -2.40
N ALA A 40 -13.66 -0.23 -1.83
CA ALA A 40 -12.51 -0.12 -0.95
C ALA A 40 -11.26 0.38 -1.69
N GLU A 41 -11.05 -0.07 -2.93
CA GLU A 41 -9.91 0.33 -3.77
C GLU A 41 -10.05 1.78 -4.24
N ALA A 42 -11.22 2.16 -4.76
CA ALA A 42 -11.50 3.51 -5.21
C ALA A 42 -11.32 4.55 -4.10
N ILE A 43 -11.75 4.23 -2.87
CA ILE A 43 -11.55 5.11 -1.72
C ILE A 43 -10.10 5.16 -1.26
N ARG A 44 -9.39 4.02 -1.25
CA ARG A 44 -7.94 4.01 -0.98
C ARG A 44 -7.17 4.82 -2.01
N GLU A 45 -7.56 4.76 -3.28
CA GLU A 45 -6.97 5.55 -4.36
C GLU A 45 -7.25 7.05 -4.18
N ALA A 46 -8.49 7.41 -3.84
CA ALA A 46 -8.87 8.79 -3.63
C ALA A 46 -8.15 9.42 -2.41
N GLY A 47 -7.82 8.62 -1.38
CA GLY A 47 -7.14 9.06 -0.16
C GLY A 47 -7.98 9.95 0.77
N VAL A 48 -8.96 10.65 0.22
CA VAL A 48 -10.01 11.42 0.90
C VAL A 48 -11.34 11.12 0.25
N PHE A 49 -12.39 10.97 1.05
CA PHE A 49 -13.75 10.80 0.55
C PHE A 49 -14.76 11.49 1.46
N TYR A 50 -15.90 11.83 0.87
CA TYR A 50 -17.03 12.39 1.61
C TYR A 50 -18.01 11.27 1.94
N LEU A 51 -18.34 11.16 3.23
CA LEU A 51 -19.43 10.34 3.74
C LEU A 51 -20.71 11.16 3.67
N TRP A 52 -21.74 10.59 3.06
CA TRP A 52 -23.08 11.15 3.09
C TRP A 52 -24.01 10.18 3.79
N ASP A 53 -24.48 10.56 4.98
CA ASP A 53 -25.49 9.81 5.72
C ASP A 53 -26.53 10.77 6.33
N GLY A 54 -27.82 10.49 6.13
CA GLY A 54 -28.91 11.25 6.74
C GLY A 54 -28.93 12.77 6.51
N GLY A 55 -28.24 13.29 5.48
CA GLY A 55 -28.12 14.74 5.23
C GLY A 55 -26.89 15.40 5.87
N PHE A 56 -26.04 14.64 6.56
CA PHE A 56 -24.73 15.09 7.03
C PHE A 56 -23.64 14.72 6.03
N ILE A 57 -22.71 15.65 5.81
CA ILE A 57 -21.49 15.41 5.04
C ILE A 57 -20.33 15.34 6.05
N GLY A 58 -19.75 14.16 6.20
CA GLY A 58 -18.47 13.97 6.90
C GLY A 58 -17.33 13.91 5.89
N GLU A 59 -16.20 14.56 6.18
CA GLU A 59 -14.96 14.35 5.44
C GLU A 59 -14.15 13.26 6.13
N ALA A 60 -13.71 12.27 5.36
CA ALA A 60 -12.90 11.18 5.87
C ALA A 60 -11.57 11.13 5.12
N HIS A 61 -10.48 11.11 5.88
CA HIS A 61 -9.14 10.80 5.39
C HIS A 61 -8.87 9.32 5.59
N VAL A 62 -8.38 8.65 4.55
CA VAL A 62 -7.98 7.25 4.65
C VAL A 62 -6.70 7.17 5.47
N VAL A 63 -6.82 6.68 6.71
CA VAL A 63 -5.72 6.53 7.66
C VAL A 63 -5.40 5.05 7.85
N GLY A 64 -4.13 4.66 7.65
CA GLY A 64 -3.72 3.26 7.49
C GLY A 64 -3.04 2.96 6.14
N GLY A 65 -2.93 3.98 5.28
CA GLY A 65 -1.93 4.05 4.23
C GLY A 65 -1.51 5.50 4.11
N GLY A 66 -0.25 5.81 4.40
CA GLY A 66 0.31 7.02 3.82
C GLY A 66 0.11 6.92 2.32
N ALA A 67 -0.54 7.90 1.69
CA ALA A 67 -0.59 7.94 0.24
C ALA A 67 0.86 8.08 -0.23
N LEU A 68 1.42 6.97 -0.74
CA LEU A 68 2.74 6.99 -1.33
C LEU A 68 2.62 7.79 -2.62
N GLN A 69 3.33 8.91 -2.73
CA GLN A 69 3.45 9.61 -4.01
C GLN A 69 4.30 8.73 -4.93
N LEU A 70 3.64 7.98 -5.82
CA LEU A 70 4.30 6.90 -6.58
C LEU A 70 5.48 7.39 -7.41
N SER A 71 5.41 8.60 -7.96
CA SER A 71 6.54 9.21 -8.69
C SER A 71 7.73 9.47 -7.77
N GLU A 72 7.52 10.09 -6.62
CA GLU A 72 8.60 10.39 -5.66
C GLU A 72 9.18 9.10 -5.07
N ALA A 73 8.33 8.13 -4.76
CA ALA A 73 8.74 6.83 -4.26
C ALA A 73 9.53 6.04 -5.31
N PHE A 74 9.12 6.08 -6.58
CA PHE A 74 9.84 5.47 -7.69
C PHE A 74 11.25 6.06 -7.83
N GLU A 75 11.39 7.39 -7.79
CA GLU A 75 12.71 8.05 -7.81
C GLU A 75 13.55 7.69 -6.58
N ALA A 76 12.94 7.71 -5.38
CA ALA A 76 13.65 7.39 -4.14
C ALA A 76 14.13 5.93 -4.08
N ALA A 77 13.32 4.98 -4.57
CA ALA A 77 13.60 3.55 -4.55
C ALA A 77 14.77 3.14 -5.45
N GLN A 78 15.09 3.97 -6.44
CA GLN A 78 16.26 3.76 -7.32
C GLN A 78 17.57 4.24 -6.67
N THR A 79 17.51 4.89 -5.52
CA THR A 79 18.69 5.33 -4.79
C THR A 79 19.18 4.26 -3.82
N GLY A 80 20.44 4.34 -3.40
CA GLY A 80 21.00 3.45 -2.38
C GLY A 80 20.30 3.52 -1.01
N ARG A 81 19.38 4.46 -0.78
CA ARG A 81 18.63 4.61 0.49
C ARG A 81 17.31 3.85 0.53
N GLY A 82 16.78 3.45 -0.63
CA GLY A 82 15.45 2.86 -0.73
C GLY A 82 14.34 3.89 -0.50
N CYS A 83 13.09 3.45 -0.68
CA CYS A 83 11.91 4.24 -0.37
C CYS A 83 11.11 3.59 0.74
N ARG A 84 10.62 4.41 1.68
CA ARG A 84 9.74 3.93 2.73
C ARG A 84 8.34 3.74 2.16
N VAL A 85 7.77 2.55 2.34
CA VAL A 85 6.45 2.19 1.84
C VAL A 85 5.55 1.81 3.02
N PRO A 86 4.39 2.46 3.21
CA PRO A 86 3.68 2.42 4.48
C PRO A 86 2.82 1.17 4.70
N ASN A 87 2.54 0.38 3.66
CA ASN A 87 1.82 -0.89 3.78
C ASN A 87 2.01 -1.75 2.50
N ALA A 88 1.59 -3.02 2.57
CA ALA A 88 1.73 -4.00 1.49
C ALA A 88 0.98 -3.57 0.21
N GLY A 89 -0.18 -2.92 0.35
CA GLY A 89 -0.93 -2.39 -0.78
C GLY A 89 -0.15 -1.33 -1.56
N GLN A 90 0.55 -0.42 -0.87
CA GLN A 90 1.41 0.59 -1.52
C GLN A 90 2.67 -0.04 -2.12
N LEU A 91 3.17 -1.14 -1.56
CA LEU A 91 4.30 -1.89 -2.13
C LEU A 91 3.91 -2.54 -3.46
N ALA A 92 2.73 -3.15 -3.54
CA ALA A 92 2.17 -3.67 -4.78
C ALA A 92 2.01 -2.56 -5.84
N ARG A 93 1.44 -1.40 -5.46
CA ARG A 93 1.29 -0.25 -6.38
C ARG A 93 2.63 0.27 -6.88
N LEU A 94 3.66 0.34 -6.04
CA LEU A 94 5.01 0.72 -6.46
C LEU A 94 5.55 -0.26 -7.51
N ALA A 95 5.39 -1.57 -7.29
CA ALA A 95 5.82 -2.59 -8.24
C ALA A 95 5.07 -2.49 -9.59
N GLU A 96 3.76 -2.30 -9.56
CA GLU A 96 2.93 -2.09 -10.76
C GLU A 96 3.31 -0.82 -11.51
N PHE A 97 3.62 0.26 -10.77
CA PHE A 97 4.08 1.52 -11.36
C PHE A 97 5.48 1.38 -12.00
N ALA A 98 6.36 0.59 -11.39
CA ALA A 98 7.72 0.36 -11.86
C ALA A 98 7.82 -0.55 -13.08
N ALA A 99 7.00 -1.61 -13.15
CA ALA A 99 7.07 -2.63 -14.19
C ALA A 99 7.04 -2.11 -15.65
N PRO A 100 6.11 -1.23 -16.08
CA PRO A 100 6.08 -0.71 -17.45
C PRO A 100 7.27 0.22 -17.77
N ARG A 101 8.03 0.65 -16.75
CA ARG A 101 9.23 1.47 -16.88
C ARG A 101 10.51 0.63 -16.91
N GLY A 102 10.39 -0.69 -16.99
CA GLY A 102 11.54 -1.60 -17.01
C GLY A 102 12.24 -1.74 -15.66
N MET A 103 11.53 -1.46 -14.55
CA MET A 103 12.07 -1.56 -13.20
C MET A 103 11.33 -2.63 -12.40
N VAL A 104 12.03 -3.28 -11.48
CA VAL A 104 11.47 -4.29 -10.58
C VAL A 104 11.92 -4.07 -9.14
N ILE A 105 11.10 -4.51 -8.18
CA ILE A 105 11.51 -4.56 -6.77
C ILE A 105 12.65 -5.56 -6.64
N SER A 106 13.81 -5.08 -6.21
CA SER A 106 15.03 -5.86 -6.03
C SER A 106 15.23 -6.30 -4.58
N ASN A 107 15.00 -5.39 -3.65
CA ASN A 107 15.09 -5.62 -2.20
C ASN A 107 13.88 -5.05 -1.48
N VAL A 108 13.48 -5.71 -0.39
CA VAL A 108 12.46 -5.24 0.55
C VAL A 108 12.90 -5.60 1.96
N GLU A 109 13.13 -4.59 2.80
CA GLU A 109 13.22 -4.78 4.24
C GLU A 109 11.83 -4.62 4.84
N VAL A 110 11.39 -5.63 5.60
CA VAL A 110 10.08 -5.68 6.24
C VAL A 110 10.24 -5.34 7.71
N PHE A 111 9.41 -4.44 8.22
CA PHE A 111 9.36 -4.08 9.63
C PHE A 111 7.95 -4.26 10.16
N GLU A 112 7.81 -5.04 11.22
CA GLU A 112 6.58 -5.16 12.00
C GLU A 112 6.42 -3.95 12.91
N LEU A 113 5.23 -3.36 12.93
CA LEU A 113 4.87 -2.24 13.79
C LEU A 113 4.40 -2.76 15.15
N GLY A 114 5.25 -2.60 16.17
CA GLY A 114 4.99 -2.99 17.56
C GLY A 114 4.97 -1.78 18.49
N GLY A 115 3.81 -1.13 18.63
CA GLY A 115 3.68 0.08 19.44
C GLY A 115 4.49 1.25 18.85
N GLU A 116 5.52 1.71 19.55
CA GLU A 116 6.43 2.77 19.08
C GLU A 116 7.64 2.24 18.31
N PHE A 117 7.78 0.91 18.18
CA PHE A 117 8.95 0.28 17.60
C PHE A 117 8.67 -0.36 16.23
N GLU A 118 9.70 -0.33 15.38
CA GLU A 118 9.78 -1.08 14.12
C GLU A 118 10.69 -2.28 14.34
N LEU A 119 10.12 -3.48 14.31
CA LEU A 119 10.83 -4.73 14.55
C LEU A 119 11.17 -5.37 13.19
N PRO A 120 12.45 -5.57 12.85
CA PRO A 120 12.82 -6.12 11.55
C PRO A 120 12.39 -7.59 11.43
N ARG A 121 11.69 -7.91 10.33
CA ARG A 121 11.26 -9.26 9.95
C ARG A 121 12.17 -9.82 8.87
N VAL A 122 13.36 -10.24 9.30
CA VAL A 122 14.39 -10.80 8.43
C VAL A 122 13.93 -12.11 7.77
N ASP A 123 13.00 -12.81 8.41
CA ASP A 123 12.35 -14.03 7.92
C ASP A 123 11.46 -13.82 6.69
N ILE A 124 10.88 -12.62 6.52
CA ILE A 124 10.01 -12.27 5.37
C ILE A 124 10.74 -11.38 4.36
N SER A 125 11.75 -10.63 4.79
CA SER A 125 12.45 -9.64 3.97
C SER A 125 13.12 -10.24 2.73
N ILE A 126 13.07 -9.49 1.62
CA ILE A 126 13.77 -9.84 0.38
C ILE A 126 15.15 -9.18 0.40
N TYR A 127 16.19 -9.99 0.60
CA TYR A 127 17.57 -9.54 0.50
C TYR A 127 18.26 -10.10 -0.75
N GLY A 128 18.54 -9.21 -1.70
CA GLY A 128 19.69 -9.36 -2.57
C GLY A 128 19.39 -9.64 -4.04
N TRP A 129 20.30 -9.11 -4.84
CA TRP A 129 20.90 -9.87 -5.93
C TRP A 129 22.21 -10.42 -5.41
N GLY A 130 22.38 -11.74 -5.38
CA GLY A 130 23.72 -12.33 -5.31
C GLY A 130 24.56 -11.90 -6.53
N PRO A 131 25.90 -11.99 -6.50
CA PRO A 131 26.73 -11.68 -7.67
C PRO A 131 26.25 -12.43 -8.92
N GLU A 132 25.88 -13.69 -8.76
CA GLU A 132 25.35 -14.55 -9.83
C GLU A 132 24.01 -14.05 -10.40
N GLU A 133 23.18 -13.41 -9.57
CA GLU A 133 21.87 -12.90 -10.01
C GLU A 133 21.99 -11.53 -10.67
N ARG A 134 23.03 -10.74 -10.35
CA ARG A 134 23.32 -9.46 -11.02
C ARG A 134 23.77 -9.65 -12.46
N ASP A 135 24.44 -10.77 -12.74
CA ASP A 135 24.94 -11.10 -14.07
C ASP A 135 23.84 -11.70 -14.98
N LEU A 136 22.64 -11.94 -14.45
CA LEU A 136 21.52 -12.46 -15.24
C LEU A 136 20.97 -11.42 -16.21
N PRO A 137 20.44 -11.85 -17.36
CA PRO A 137 19.71 -10.98 -18.26
C PRO A 137 18.52 -10.31 -17.56
N SER A 138 18.22 -9.09 -18.01
CA SER A 138 17.10 -8.27 -17.56
C SER A 138 15.77 -9.04 -17.37
N ALA A 139 15.37 -9.83 -18.36
CA ALA A 139 14.12 -10.59 -18.27
C ALA A 139 14.12 -11.64 -17.14
N ALA A 140 15.27 -12.27 -16.87
CA ALA A 140 15.40 -13.29 -15.83
C ALA A 140 15.39 -12.66 -14.43
N ARG A 141 16.10 -11.55 -14.30
CA ARG A 141 16.11 -10.71 -13.11
C ARG A 141 14.70 -10.23 -12.75
N ALA A 142 13.96 -9.66 -13.72
CA ALA A 142 12.57 -9.28 -13.52
C ALA A 142 11.65 -10.43 -13.11
N ALA A 143 11.83 -11.62 -13.68
CA ALA A 143 11.04 -12.80 -13.30
C ALA A 143 11.30 -13.23 -11.85
N ILE A 144 12.56 -13.18 -11.40
CA ILE A 144 12.95 -13.47 -10.02
C ILE A 144 12.34 -12.44 -9.06
N GLY A 145 12.49 -11.14 -9.35
CA GLY A 145 11.93 -10.06 -8.53
C GLY A 145 10.41 -10.19 -8.37
N LYS A 146 9.69 -10.45 -9.46
CA LYS A 146 8.23 -10.67 -9.43
C LYS A 146 7.84 -11.88 -8.58
N ARG A 147 8.54 -13.00 -8.73
CA ARG A 147 8.26 -14.22 -7.95
C ARG A 147 8.48 -13.97 -6.46
N ARG A 148 9.61 -13.37 -6.07
CA ARG A 148 9.92 -13.08 -4.67
C ARG A 148 8.94 -12.09 -4.04
N LEU A 149 8.54 -11.07 -4.80
CA LEU A 149 7.51 -10.15 -4.33
C LEU A 149 6.18 -10.88 -4.11
N ALA A 150 5.79 -11.79 -4.99
CA ALA A 150 4.56 -12.58 -4.81
C ALA A 150 4.63 -13.47 -3.56
N GLU A 151 5.75 -14.15 -3.34
CA GLU A 151 6.01 -14.96 -2.13
C GLU A 151 5.92 -14.10 -0.86
N LEU A 152 6.59 -12.94 -0.83
CA LEU A 152 6.50 -11.98 0.29
C LEU A 152 5.05 -11.54 0.55
N MET A 153 4.26 -11.28 -0.50
CA MET A 153 2.88 -10.84 -0.33
C MET A 153 1.98 -11.95 0.22
N GLU A 154 2.27 -13.22 -0.11
CA GLU A 154 1.59 -14.39 0.46
C GLU A 154 1.94 -14.57 1.95
N ASP A 155 3.21 -14.46 2.31
CA ASP A 155 3.66 -14.54 3.70
C ASP A 155 3.02 -13.43 4.55
N LEU A 156 3.00 -12.18 4.06
CA LEU A 156 2.35 -11.06 4.74
C LEU A 156 0.84 -11.27 4.92
N ALA A 157 0.17 -11.94 3.98
CA ALA A 157 -1.27 -12.19 4.08
C ALA A 157 -1.62 -13.22 5.17
N GLY A 158 -0.67 -14.10 5.53
CA GLY A 158 -0.79 -15.04 6.63
C GLY A 158 -0.59 -14.42 8.02
N GLU A 159 -0.09 -13.18 8.08
CA GLU A 159 0.25 -12.48 9.31
C GLU A 159 -0.92 -11.60 9.80
N THR A 160 -0.99 -11.41 11.12
CA THR A 160 -1.99 -10.52 11.74
C THR A 160 -1.44 -9.14 12.11
N CYS A 161 -0.13 -8.96 11.95
CA CYS A 161 0.56 -7.74 12.32
C CYS A 161 0.47 -6.66 11.23
N GLN A 162 0.80 -5.42 11.60
CA GLN A 162 0.96 -4.32 10.66
C GLN A 162 2.42 -4.19 10.26
N PHE A 163 2.67 -3.85 8.99
CA PHE A 163 4.02 -3.77 8.45
C PHE A 163 4.28 -2.45 7.74
N VAL A 164 5.52 -2.00 7.83
CA VAL A 164 6.11 -0.95 7.00
C VAL A 164 7.33 -1.51 6.29
N PHE A 165 7.67 -0.95 5.14
CA PHE A 165 8.72 -1.48 4.28
C PHE A 165 9.74 -0.42 3.91
N LEU A 166 10.97 -0.86 3.65
CA LEU A 166 11.94 -0.12 2.86
C LEU A 166 12.17 -0.91 1.57
N ALA A 167 11.90 -0.29 0.42
CA ALA A 167 11.92 -0.96 -0.87
C ALA A 167 12.89 -0.30 -1.84
N TRP A 168 13.59 -1.13 -2.62
CA TRP A 168 14.48 -0.71 -3.69
C TRP A 168 14.01 -1.22 -5.03
N LEU A 169 14.25 -0.41 -6.05
CA LEU A 169 14.04 -0.77 -7.44
C LEU A 169 15.39 -0.96 -8.12
N ASP A 170 15.45 -1.91 -9.02
CA ASP A 170 16.56 -2.09 -9.95
C ASP A 170 15.99 -2.20 -11.36
N GLU A 171 16.84 -1.96 -12.35
CA GLU A 171 16.50 -2.30 -13.73
C GLU A 171 16.13 -3.76 -13.77
N ALA A 172 15.03 -4.07 -14.47
CA ALA A 172 14.66 -5.41 -14.86
C ALA A 172 15.91 -6.09 -15.36
#